data_AF-A0A1Q5SDZ8-F1
#
_entry.id   AF-A0A1Q5SDZ8-F1
#
_cell.length_a   1.000
_cell.length_b   1.000
_cell.length_c   1.000
_cell.angle_alpha   90.00
_cell.angle_beta   90.00
_cell.angle_gamma   90.00
#
_symmetry.space_group_name_H-M   'P 1'
#
loop_
_entity.id
_entity.type
_entity.pdbx_description
1 polymer ?
#
loop_
_entity_poly.entity_id
_entity_poly.type
_entity_poly.pdbx_seq_one_letter_code
_entity_poly.pdbx_strand_id
1 'polypeptide(L)'
;MNEHSELFDSNIASMTKFYESTGNVAAAWCAFSIAFTHGREIPDSIFREIERFAAEVALTAEKAITAEVDKGPVTLTPEELGTIWRGKDKRDPVGRLQREWRDYQLYWEMRNRVNRGSTVAEAAKAVRAMRGVALSERSLENLWRRLDTDG
;
A
#
# COMPACT_ATOMS: atom_id res chain seq x y z
N MET A 1 -28.09 10.64 3.19
CA MET A 1 -26.86 10.16 2.54
C MET A 1 -26.15 9.30 3.58
N ASN A 2 -25.83 8.04 3.28
CA ASN A 2 -25.54 7.02 4.28
C ASN A 2 -24.06 7.07 4.68
N GLU A 3 -23.72 7.24 5.97
CA GLU A 3 -22.35 7.44 6.47
C GLU A 3 -21.35 6.36 6.01
N HIS A 4 -21.83 5.14 5.78
CA HIS A 4 -21.03 4.04 5.23
C HIS A 4 -20.53 4.31 3.80
N SER A 5 -21.29 5.08 3.02
CA SER A 5 -20.96 5.44 1.64
C SER A 5 -19.70 6.28 1.58
N GLU A 6 -19.63 7.30 2.43
CA GLU A 6 -18.52 8.26 2.50
C GLU A 6 -17.24 7.60 3.04
N LEU A 7 -17.40 6.62 3.95
CA LEU A 7 -16.28 5.84 4.46
C LEU A 7 -15.59 5.03 3.35
N PHE A 8 -16.34 4.40 2.45
CA PHE A 8 -15.75 3.65 1.34
C PHE A 8 -15.01 4.56 0.37
N ASP A 9 -15.60 5.70 0.01
CA ASP A 9 -15.01 6.64 -0.93
C ASP A 9 -13.71 7.24 -0.35
N SER A 10 -13.71 7.57 0.95
CA SER A 10 -12.52 8.02 1.68
C SER A 10 -11.41 6.96 1.73
N ASN A 11 -11.77 5.68 1.98
CA ASN A 11 -10.81 4.58 2.01
C ASN A 11 -10.20 4.32 0.62
N ILE A 12 -11.02 4.33 -0.43
CA ILE A 12 -10.55 4.18 -1.82
C ILE A 12 -9.58 5.30 -2.17
N ALA A 13 -9.95 6.56 -1.89
CA ALA A 13 -9.09 7.72 -2.15
C ALA A 13 -7.76 7.63 -1.37
N SER A 14 -7.82 7.26 -0.09
CA SER A 14 -6.63 7.14 0.76
C SER A 14 -5.67 6.05 0.27
N MET A 15 -6.19 4.86 -0.08
CA MET A 15 -5.37 3.76 -0.59
C MET A 15 -4.83 4.05 -1.99
N THR A 16 -5.59 4.76 -2.83
CA THR A 16 -5.16 5.17 -4.17
C THR A 16 -4.00 6.16 -4.08
N LYS A 17 -4.16 7.24 -3.31
CA LYS A 17 -3.08 8.21 -3.07
C LYS A 17 -1.82 7.54 -2.51
N PHE A 18 -2.02 6.58 -1.61
CA PHE A 18 -0.92 5.82 -1.05
C PHE A 18 -0.21 4.97 -2.12
N TYR A 19 -0.94 4.26 -2.97
CA TYR A 19 -0.35 3.52 -4.10
C TYR A 19 0.41 4.45 -5.05
N GLU A 20 -0.19 5.57 -5.44
CA GLU A 20 0.41 6.52 -6.40
C GLU A 20 1.70 7.14 -5.87
N SER A 21 1.77 7.43 -4.57
CA SER A 21 2.97 8.00 -3.93
C SER A 21 4.07 6.97 -3.67
N THR A 22 3.71 5.71 -3.41
CA THR A 22 4.68 4.71 -2.91
C THR A 22 4.99 3.59 -3.92
N GLY A 23 4.14 3.41 -4.92
CA GLY A 23 4.12 2.23 -5.80
C GLY A 23 3.74 0.93 -5.07
N ASN A 24 3.19 0.99 -3.85
CA ASN A 24 2.90 -0.20 -3.06
C ASN A 24 1.63 -0.90 -3.56
N VAL A 25 1.82 -1.96 -4.34
CA VAL A 25 0.73 -2.74 -4.97
C VAL A 25 -0.30 -3.27 -3.97
N ALA A 26 0.06 -3.55 -2.71
CA ALA A 26 -0.93 -4.00 -1.72
C ALA A 26 -2.03 -2.95 -1.46
N ALA A 27 -1.67 -1.66 -1.50
CA ALA A 27 -2.65 -0.58 -1.38
C ALA A 27 -3.58 -0.53 -2.62
N ALA A 28 -3.04 -0.78 -3.82
CA ALA A 28 -3.86 -0.87 -5.03
C ALA A 28 -4.88 -2.01 -4.96
N TRP A 29 -4.45 -3.20 -4.55
CA TRP A 29 -5.35 -4.35 -4.37
C TRP A 29 -6.41 -4.10 -3.29
N CYS A 30 -6.07 -3.38 -2.21
CA CYS A 30 -7.03 -2.98 -1.19
C CYS A 30 -8.07 -2.00 -1.75
N ALA A 31 -7.64 -0.95 -2.45
CA ALA A 31 -8.52 0.02 -3.11
C ALA A 31 -9.46 -0.67 -4.10
N PHE A 32 -8.91 -1.55 -4.95
CA PHE A 32 -9.68 -2.35 -5.91
C PHE A 32 -10.74 -3.20 -5.20
N SER A 33 -10.36 -3.94 -4.16
CA SER A 33 -11.28 -4.83 -3.45
C SER A 33 -12.45 -4.06 -2.82
N ILE A 34 -12.18 -2.91 -2.19
CA ILE A 34 -13.23 -2.06 -1.62
C ILE A 34 -14.14 -1.52 -2.73
N ALA A 35 -13.55 -0.97 -3.80
CA ALA A 35 -14.31 -0.37 -4.88
C ALA A 35 -15.20 -1.41 -5.59
N PHE A 36 -14.64 -2.55 -5.98
CA PHE A 36 -15.36 -3.62 -6.64
C PHE A 36 -16.47 -4.21 -5.77
N THR A 37 -16.19 -4.51 -4.49
CA THR A 37 -17.16 -5.13 -3.57
C THR A 37 -18.36 -4.22 -3.30
N HIS A 38 -18.15 -2.91 -3.29
CA HIS A 38 -19.19 -1.94 -2.97
C HIS A 38 -19.75 -1.20 -4.20
N GLY A 39 -19.45 -1.68 -5.41
CA GLY A 39 -19.96 -1.12 -6.66
C GLY A 39 -19.55 0.34 -6.89
N ARG A 40 -18.32 0.70 -6.48
CA ARG A 40 -17.74 2.02 -6.69
C ARG A 40 -16.90 2.06 -7.95
N GLU A 41 -16.69 3.28 -8.42
CA GLU A 41 -15.71 3.56 -9.45
C GLU A 41 -14.31 3.15 -8.98
N ILE A 42 -13.61 2.42 -9.85
CA ILE A 42 -12.24 1.99 -9.61
C ILE A 42 -11.34 3.06 -10.23
N PRO A 43 -10.46 3.72 -9.44
CA PRO A 43 -9.58 4.73 -9.98
C PRO A 43 -8.64 4.16 -11.07
N ASP A 44 -8.35 4.94 -12.11
CA ASP A 44 -7.54 4.53 -13.27
C ASP A 44 -6.19 3.92 -12.89
N SER A 45 -5.47 4.52 -11.94
CA SER A 45 -4.17 4.04 -11.49
C SER A 45 -4.26 2.65 -10.85
N ILE A 46 -5.35 2.39 -10.13
CA ILE A 46 -5.65 1.09 -9.55
C ILE A 46 -6.01 0.09 -10.63
N PHE A 47 -6.89 0.47 -11.56
CA PHE A 47 -7.31 -0.41 -12.65
C PHE A 47 -6.11 -0.86 -13.49
N ARG A 48 -5.20 0.05 -13.85
CA ARG A 48 -3.96 -0.25 -14.58
C ARG A 48 -3.06 -1.24 -13.85
N GLU A 49 -2.99 -1.19 -12.53
CA GLU A 49 -2.23 -2.16 -11.73
C GLU A 49 -2.84 -3.57 -11.81
N ILE A 50 -4.17 -3.66 -11.75
CA ILE A 50 -4.89 -4.92 -11.90
C ILE A 50 -4.71 -5.48 -13.31
N GLU A 51 -4.82 -4.64 -14.34
CA GLU A 51 -4.56 -5.01 -15.73
C GLU A 51 -3.12 -5.49 -15.94
N ARG A 52 -2.14 -4.80 -15.37
CA ARG A 52 -0.72 -5.22 -15.39
C ARG A 52 -0.56 -6.63 -14.84
N PHE A 53 -1.12 -6.90 -13.66
CA PHE A 53 -1.06 -8.23 -13.06
C PHE A 53 -1.77 -9.28 -13.92
N ALA A 54 -2.98 -8.97 -14.40
CA ALA A 54 -3.77 -9.87 -15.23
C ALA A 54 -3.07 -10.20 -16.55
N ALA A 55 -2.42 -9.23 -17.20
CA ALA A 55 -1.67 -9.42 -18.45
C ALA A 55 -0.51 -10.42 -18.28
N GLU A 56 0.25 -10.33 -17.19
CA GLU A 56 1.35 -11.25 -16.90
C GLU A 56 0.86 -12.69 -16.65
N VAL A 57 -0.28 -12.85 -15.94
CA VAL A 57 -0.92 -14.16 -15.76
C VAL A 57 -1.44 -14.69 -17.11
N ALA A 58 -2.04 -13.82 -17.93
CA ALA A 58 -2.54 -14.18 -19.26
C ALA A 58 -1.43 -14.69 -20.18
N LEU A 59 -0.23 -14.10 -20.15
CA LEU A 59 0.92 -14.60 -20.92
C LEU A 59 1.31 -16.03 -20.53
N THR A 60 1.20 -16.37 -19.25
CA THR A 60 1.47 -17.75 -18.79
C THR A 60 0.37 -18.71 -19.24
N ALA A 61 -0.89 -18.27 -19.18
CA ALA A 61 -2.02 -19.04 -19.67
C ALA A 61 -1.95 -19.27 -21.20
N GLU A 62 -1.56 -18.26 -21.98
CA GLU A 62 -1.35 -18.37 -23.43
C GLU A 62 -0.28 -19.42 -23.75
N LYS A 63 0.87 -19.37 -23.07
CA LYS A 63 1.93 -20.38 -23.20
C LYS A 63 1.42 -21.79 -22.91
N ALA A 64 0.54 -21.95 -21.91
CA ALA A 64 -0.05 -23.24 -21.57
C ALA A 64 -0.96 -23.77 -22.68
N ILE A 65 -1.74 -22.90 -23.32
CA ILE A 65 -2.63 -23.28 -24.43
C ILE A 65 -1.83 -23.63 -25.69
N THR A 66 -0.69 -22.97 -25.93
CA THR A 66 0.14 -23.17 -27.12
C THR A 66 1.27 -24.18 -26.94
N ALA A 67 1.37 -24.84 -25.77
CA ALA A 67 2.46 -25.77 -25.49
C ALA A 67 2.37 -27.04 -26.34
N GLU A 68 3.52 -27.51 -26.83
CA GLU A 68 3.62 -28.79 -27.54
C GLU A 68 3.31 -29.95 -26.57
N VAL A 69 2.61 -30.97 -27.08
CA VAL A 69 2.08 -32.09 -26.26
C VAL A 69 3.18 -32.88 -25.53
N ASP A 70 4.40 -32.87 -26.06
CA ASP A 70 5.57 -33.59 -25.54
C ASP A 70 6.41 -32.77 -24.53
N LYS A 71 6.14 -31.47 -24.34
CA LYS A 71 6.93 -30.58 -23.46
C LYS A 71 6.47 -30.54 -22.00
N GLY A 72 5.47 -31.33 -21.64
CA GLY A 72 4.92 -31.37 -20.28
C GLY A 72 4.08 -30.13 -19.94
N PRO A 73 3.38 -30.14 -18.79
CA PRO A 73 2.45 -29.07 -18.44
C PRO A 73 3.20 -27.77 -18.10
N VAL A 74 2.73 -26.65 -18.65
CA VAL A 74 3.14 -25.32 -18.19
C VAL A 74 2.53 -25.09 -16.80
N THR A 75 3.39 -24.83 -15.83
CA THR A 75 3.00 -24.53 -14.45
C THR A 75 3.37 -23.08 -14.11
N LEU A 76 2.52 -22.42 -13.32
CA LEU A 76 2.82 -21.14 -12.69
C LEU A 76 3.05 -21.38 -11.21
N THR A 77 4.30 -21.26 -10.74
CA THR A 77 4.61 -21.54 -9.33
C THR A 77 4.17 -20.41 -8.41
N PRO A 78 3.98 -20.67 -7.11
CA PRO A 78 3.72 -19.61 -6.12
C PRO A 78 4.78 -18.50 -6.11
N GLU A 79 6.05 -18.85 -6.34
CA GLU A 79 7.17 -17.89 -6.40
C GLU A 79 7.06 -16.97 -7.62
N GLU A 80 6.70 -17.53 -8.77
CA GLU A 80 6.46 -16.78 -10.02
C GLU A 80 5.26 -15.86 -9.87
N LEU A 81 4.13 -16.38 -9.36
CA LEU A 81 2.93 -15.60 -9.08
C LEU A 81 3.23 -14.45 -8.10
N GLY A 82 3.99 -14.74 -7.04
CA GLY A 82 4.43 -13.72 -6.10
C GLY A 82 5.34 -12.67 -6.72
N THR A 83 6.17 -13.05 -7.70
CA THR A 83 7.02 -12.12 -8.45
C THR A 83 6.19 -11.23 -9.38
N ILE A 84 5.23 -11.80 -10.09
CA ILE A 84 4.28 -11.07 -10.93
C ILE A 84 3.50 -10.05 -10.08
N TRP A 85 3.01 -10.48 -8.91
CA TRP A 85 2.28 -9.61 -8.00
C TRP A 85 3.14 -8.46 -7.47
N ARG A 86 4.35 -8.74 -6.98
CA ARG A 86 5.29 -7.73 -6.46
C ARG A 86 5.81 -6.78 -7.53
N GLY A 87 5.71 -7.15 -8.80
CA GLY A 87 6.25 -6.38 -9.92
C GLY A 87 7.76 -6.17 -9.78
N LYS A 88 8.26 -5.01 -10.23
CA LYS A 88 9.69 -4.71 -10.27
C LYS A 88 10.34 -4.54 -8.89
N ASP A 89 9.58 -4.20 -7.86
CA ASP A 89 10.14 -3.82 -6.57
C ASP A 89 10.60 -5.04 -5.73
N LYS A 90 10.19 -6.27 -6.07
CA LYS A 90 10.52 -7.56 -5.39
C LYS A 90 10.34 -7.59 -3.84
N ARG A 91 9.98 -6.48 -3.22
CA ARG A 91 9.73 -6.32 -1.78
C ARG A 91 8.40 -6.93 -1.41
N ASP A 92 8.26 -7.35 -0.16
CA ASP A 92 6.98 -7.73 0.44
C ASP A 92 6.04 -6.51 0.53
N PRO A 93 4.97 -6.43 -0.30
CA PRO A 93 4.12 -5.26 -0.38
C PRO A 93 3.26 -5.08 0.88
N VAL A 94 2.82 -6.18 1.50
CA VAL A 94 1.97 -6.15 2.70
C VAL A 94 2.79 -5.73 3.90
N GLY A 95 3.97 -6.33 4.12
CA GLY A 95 4.86 -5.90 5.18
C GLY A 95 5.33 -4.45 5.00
N ARG A 96 5.50 -4.01 3.76
CA ARG A 96 5.78 -2.60 3.44
C ARG A 96 4.61 -1.69 3.81
N LEU A 97 3.38 -2.07 3.42
CA LEU A 97 2.15 -1.32 3.73
C LEU A 97 1.96 -1.19 5.25
N GLN A 98 2.19 -2.26 6.02
CA GLN A 98 2.11 -2.22 7.48
C GLN A 98 3.12 -1.23 8.09
N ARG A 99 4.36 -1.22 7.61
CA ARG A 99 5.40 -0.28 8.10
C ARG A 99 5.06 1.15 7.76
N GLU A 100 4.66 1.42 6.53
CA GLU A 100 4.31 2.74 6.05
C GLU A 100 3.03 3.28 6.72
N TRP A 101 2.04 2.42 6.97
CA TRP A 101 0.84 2.77 7.74
C TRP A 101 1.18 3.11 9.20
N ARG A 102 2.02 2.29 9.86
CA ARG A 102 2.52 2.58 11.20
C ARG A 102 3.24 3.93 11.22
N ASP A 103 4.13 4.17 10.26
CA ASP A 103 4.85 5.43 10.12
C ASP A 103 3.87 6.62 9.98
N TYR A 104 2.81 6.47 9.19
CA TYR A 104 1.77 7.48 9.04
C TYR A 104 0.99 7.75 10.34
N GLN A 105 0.63 6.71 11.09
CA GLN A 105 -0.03 6.84 12.39
C GLN A 105 0.87 7.58 13.41
N LEU A 106 2.16 7.25 13.45
CA LEU A 106 3.12 7.91 14.31
C LEU A 106 3.29 9.39 13.93
N TYR A 107 3.35 9.70 12.63
CA TYR A 107 3.38 11.08 12.15
C TYR A 107 2.12 11.87 12.57
N TRP A 108 0.93 11.32 12.40
CA TRP A 108 -0.31 11.99 12.80
C TRP A 108 -0.38 12.25 14.29
N GLU A 109 0.08 11.31 15.12
CA GLU A 109 0.15 11.51 16.56
C GLU A 109 1.14 12.63 16.92
N MET A 110 2.31 12.69 16.26
CA MET A 110 3.23 13.81 16.41
C MET A 110 2.57 15.12 15.98
N ARG A 111 1.86 15.14 14.85
CA ARG A 111 1.21 16.33 14.29
C ARG A 111 0.13 16.87 15.21
N ASN A 112 -0.68 15.99 15.79
CA ASN A 112 -1.69 16.36 16.77
C ASN A 112 -1.07 17.03 18.01
N ARG A 113 0.10 16.60 18.46
CA ARG A 113 0.82 17.21 19.58
C ARG A 113 1.41 18.56 19.22
N VAL A 114 2.01 18.68 18.04
CA VAL A 114 2.52 19.95 17.52
C VAL A 114 1.40 20.97 17.36
N ASN A 115 0.25 20.56 16.82
CA ASN A 115 -0.95 21.40 16.72
C ASN A 115 -1.49 21.86 18.09
N ARG A 116 -1.16 21.14 19.16
CA ARG A 116 -1.50 21.50 20.55
C ARG A 116 -0.39 22.31 21.25
N GLY A 117 0.63 22.74 20.52
CA GLY A 117 1.68 23.64 21.00
C GLY A 117 2.99 22.97 21.41
N SER A 118 3.15 21.66 21.22
CA SER A 118 4.46 21.01 21.43
C SER A 118 5.43 21.32 20.29
N THR A 119 6.73 21.36 20.58
CA THR A 119 7.76 21.29 19.54
C THR A 119 7.81 19.88 18.93
N VAL A 120 8.39 19.75 17.72
CA VAL A 120 8.57 18.44 17.06
C VAL A 120 9.41 17.49 17.94
N ALA A 121 10.44 17.99 18.61
CA ALA A 121 11.28 17.20 19.50
C ALA A 121 10.51 16.68 20.72
N GLU A 122 9.68 17.53 21.34
CA GLU A 122 8.80 17.11 22.45
C GLU A 122 7.75 16.09 21.98
N ALA A 123 7.18 16.28 20.80
CA ALA A 123 6.25 15.33 20.20
C ALA A 123 6.92 13.97 19.91
N ALA A 124 8.14 13.97 19.36
CA ALA A 124 8.92 12.75 19.11
C ALA A 124 9.23 12.00 20.41
N LYS A 125 9.65 12.72 21.47
CA LYS A 125 9.90 12.16 22.79
C LYS A 125 8.64 11.53 23.39
N ALA A 126 7.50 12.22 23.27
CA ALA A 126 6.23 11.71 23.78
C ALA A 126 5.73 10.47 23.01
N VAL A 127 5.87 10.46 21.67
CA VAL A 127 5.50 9.31 20.84
C VAL A 127 6.41 8.11 21.12
N ARG A 128 7.71 8.32 21.31
CA ARG A 128 8.63 7.25 21.71
C ARG A 128 8.23 6.60 23.03
N ALA A 129 7.69 7.36 23.98
CA ALA A 129 7.26 6.84 25.27
C ALA A 129 5.98 5.98 25.18
N MET A 130 5.31 5.94 24.02
CA MET A 130 4.13 5.09 23.83
C MET A 130 4.50 3.60 23.76
N ARG A 131 3.63 2.76 24.33
CA ARG A 131 3.82 1.31 24.29
C ARG A 131 3.85 0.80 22.85
N GLY A 132 4.87 0.01 22.51
CA GLY A 132 5.00 -0.61 21.19
C GLY A 132 5.76 0.23 20.15
N VAL A 133 6.20 1.44 20.50
CA VAL A 133 7.03 2.26 19.61
C VAL A 133 8.51 1.89 19.82
N ALA A 134 9.07 1.19 18.83
CA ALA A 134 10.49 0.77 18.84
C ALA A 134 11.42 1.73 18.07
N LEU A 135 10.94 2.91 17.69
CA LEU A 135 11.72 3.90 16.95
C LEU A 135 12.44 4.87 17.90
N SER A 136 13.64 5.30 17.50
CA SER A 136 14.36 6.37 18.21
C SER A 136 13.70 7.74 17.98
N GLU A 137 13.90 8.69 18.88
CA GLU A 137 13.48 10.09 18.70
C GLU A 137 13.98 10.66 17.37
N ARG A 138 15.26 10.43 17.02
CA ARG A 138 15.84 10.83 15.74
C ARG A 138 15.13 10.19 14.54
N SER A 139 14.73 8.93 14.65
CA SER A 139 13.95 8.25 13.60
C SER A 139 12.58 8.90 13.43
N LEU A 140 11.94 9.31 14.53
CA LEU A 140 10.64 10.00 14.52
C LEU A 140 10.74 11.42 13.95
N GLU A 141 11.82 12.16 14.26
CA GLU A 141 12.09 13.47 13.64
C GLU A 141 12.40 13.35 12.14
N ASN A 142 13.12 12.30 11.72
CA ASN A 142 13.32 12.01 10.30
C ASN A 142 12.00 11.68 9.60
N LEU A 143 11.13 10.90 10.27
CA LEU A 143 9.80 10.56 9.80
C LEU A 143 8.94 11.82 9.63
N TRP A 144 8.97 12.72 10.62
CA TRP A 144 8.32 14.04 10.53
C TRP A 144 8.77 14.79 9.30
N ARG A 145 10.08 15.02 9.13
CA ARG A 145 10.61 15.75 7.98
C ARG A 145 10.20 15.12 6.65
N ARG A 146 10.26 13.79 6.54
CA ARG A 146 9.83 13.09 5.32
C ARG A 146 8.37 13.39 5.00
N LEU A 147 7.46 13.24 5.96
CA LEU A 147 6.02 13.30 5.68
C LEU A 147 5.42 14.71 5.74
N ASP A 148 6.07 15.66 6.42
CA ASP A 148 5.62 17.05 6.53
C ASP A 148 6.08 17.91 5.35
N THR A 149 7.16 17.51 4.67
CA THR A 149 7.66 18.21 3.47
C THR A 149 6.98 17.72 2.18
N ASP A 150 6.37 16.53 2.21
CA ASP A 150 5.65 15.91 1.08
C ASP A 150 4.13 16.26 1.06
N GLY A 151 3.67 17.16 1.93
CA GLY A 151 2.26 17.57 2.08
C GLY A 151 2.03 19.04 1.77
#